data_AF-A0A0G4FYA7-F1
#
_entry.id   AF-A0A0G4FYA7-F1
#
_cell.length_a   1.000
_cell.length_b   1.000
_cell.length_c   1.000
_cell.angle_alpha   90.00
_cell.angle_beta   90.00
_cell.angle_gamma   90.00
#
_symmetry.space_group_name_H-M   'P 1'
#
loop_
_entity.id
_entity.type
_entity.pdbx_description
1 polymer ?
#
loop_
_entity_poly.entity_id
_entity_poly.type
_entity_poly.pdbx_seq_one_letter_code
_entity_poly.pdbx_strand_id
1 'polypeptide(L)'
;MPPPPCPKTGVDMMQNAESLKASGTQKYQGGDFPGALADYFAALEAVSSEGPLEQGATPNLRVILESNISAVLYEVGSYREALGHSQKVLHLLSEVKELSPKEEGIRDKNAKRMEKIQKMVRQLERRRR
;
A
#
# COMPACT_ATOMS: atom_id res chain seq x y z
N MET A 1 -34.23 22.50 -19.68
CA MET A 1 -32.76 22.29 -19.65
C MET A 1 -32.42 21.77 -18.26
N PRO A 2 -31.87 20.55 -18.10
CA PRO A 2 -31.39 20.09 -16.80
C PRO A 2 -30.11 20.86 -16.41
N PRO A 3 -29.86 21.09 -15.11
CA PRO A 3 -28.63 21.76 -14.65
C PRO A 3 -27.40 20.88 -14.91
N PRO A 4 -26.19 21.48 -15.06
CA PRO A 4 -24.96 20.71 -15.18
C PRO A 4 -24.71 19.90 -13.90
N PRO A 5 -24.30 18.63 -13.99
CA PRO A 5 -23.97 17.84 -12.81
C PRO A 5 -22.77 18.45 -12.08
N CYS A 6 -22.93 18.62 -10.76
CA CYS A 6 -21.94 19.16 -9.83
C CYS A 6 -20.57 18.46 -9.94
N PRO A 7 -19.45 19.13 -9.54
CA PRO A 7 -18.13 18.53 -9.54
C PRO A 7 -18.11 17.30 -8.62
N LYS A 8 -17.54 16.20 -9.13
CA LYS A 8 -17.49 14.89 -8.49
C LYS A 8 -16.96 15.00 -7.05
N THR A 9 -17.84 14.70 -6.11
CA THR A 9 -17.69 14.65 -4.66
C THR A 9 -16.50 13.79 -4.22
N GLY A 10 -15.70 14.24 -3.24
CA GLY A 10 -14.55 13.48 -2.69
C GLY A 10 -14.86 12.06 -2.23
N VAL A 11 -16.12 11.78 -1.86
CA VAL A 11 -16.64 10.42 -1.56
C VAL A 11 -16.46 9.42 -2.71
N ASP A 12 -16.52 9.90 -3.97
CA ASP A 12 -16.31 9.09 -5.17
C ASP A 12 -14.84 8.67 -5.31
N MET A 13 -13.89 9.50 -4.87
CA MET A 13 -12.45 9.21 -4.96
C MET A 13 -12.00 8.17 -3.93
N MET A 14 -12.54 8.22 -2.70
CA MET A 14 -12.29 7.17 -1.69
C MET A 14 -12.85 5.82 -2.11
N GLN A 15 -14.10 5.76 -2.61
CA GLN A 15 -14.68 4.51 -3.13
C GLN A 15 -13.93 3.99 -4.36
N ASN A 16 -13.43 4.90 -5.20
CA ASN A 16 -12.56 4.53 -6.31
C ASN A 16 -11.24 3.93 -5.81
N ALA A 17 -10.60 4.50 -4.79
CA ALA A 17 -9.37 3.96 -4.22
C ALA A 17 -9.56 2.55 -3.61
N GLU A 18 -10.67 2.31 -2.91
CA GLU A 18 -10.98 0.98 -2.38
C GLU A 18 -11.25 -0.05 -3.48
N SER A 19 -11.93 0.38 -4.56
CA SER A 19 -12.20 -0.45 -5.74
C SER A 19 -10.90 -0.81 -6.47
N LEU A 20 -10.01 0.17 -6.66
CA LEU A 20 -8.67 -0.04 -7.23
C LEU A 20 -7.84 -0.99 -6.36
N LYS A 21 -7.88 -0.84 -5.03
CA LYS A 21 -7.24 -1.80 -4.11
C LYS A 21 -7.78 -3.22 -4.30
N ALA A 22 -9.09 -3.39 -4.41
CA ALA A 22 -9.71 -4.70 -4.61
C ALA A 22 -9.28 -5.31 -5.96
N SER A 23 -9.31 -4.52 -7.03
CA SER A 23 -8.81 -4.90 -8.35
C SER A 23 -7.34 -5.34 -8.29
N GLY A 24 -6.47 -4.54 -7.67
CA GLY A 24 -5.06 -4.87 -7.51
C GLY A 24 -4.84 -6.16 -6.71
N THR A 25 -5.68 -6.43 -5.72
CA THR A 25 -5.62 -7.68 -4.93
C THR A 25 -6.00 -8.89 -5.78
N GLN A 26 -7.03 -8.75 -6.61
CA GLN A 26 -7.45 -9.80 -7.52
C GLN A 26 -6.38 -10.09 -8.58
N LYS A 27 -5.76 -9.05 -9.16
CA LYS A 27 -4.64 -9.20 -10.10
C LYS A 27 -3.42 -9.86 -9.45
N TYR A 28 -3.09 -9.46 -8.23
CA TYR A 28 -2.01 -10.09 -7.45
C TYR A 28 -2.27 -11.59 -7.23
N GLN A 29 -3.50 -11.98 -6.88
CA GLN A 29 -3.87 -13.39 -6.74
C GLN A 29 -3.84 -14.14 -8.07
N GLY A 30 -4.11 -13.46 -9.18
CA GLY A 30 -3.97 -13.99 -10.54
C GLY A 30 -2.52 -14.08 -11.04
N GLY A 31 -1.53 -13.62 -10.27
CA GLY A 31 -0.13 -13.56 -10.69
C GLY A 31 0.22 -12.38 -11.60
N ASP A 32 -0.74 -11.48 -11.86
CA ASP A 32 -0.53 -10.26 -12.63
C ASP A 32 0.04 -9.16 -11.71
N PHE A 33 1.31 -9.32 -11.35
CA PHE A 33 2.05 -8.37 -10.53
C PHE A 33 2.13 -6.94 -11.09
N PRO A 34 2.43 -6.70 -12.38
CA PRO A 34 2.52 -5.34 -12.90
C PRO A 34 1.16 -4.62 -12.91
N GLY A 35 0.07 -5.29 -13.28
CA GLY A 35 -1.26 -4.68 -13.23
C GLY A 35 -1.76 -4.49 -11.80
N ALA A 36 -1.38 -5.36 -10.86
CA ALA A 36 -1.65 -5.16 -9.44
C ALA A 36 -0.96 -3.89 -8.91
N LEU A 37 0.31 -3.68 -9.23
CA LEU A 37 1.04 -2.48 -8.84
C LEU A 37 0.41 -1.21 -9.42
N ALA A 38 0.05 -1.23 -10.70
CA ALA A 38 -0.60 -0.08 -11.34
C ALA A 38 -1.89 0.33 -10.62
N ASP A 39 -2.75 -0.63 -10.28
CA ASP A 39 -3.98 -0.36 -9.54
C ASP A 39 -3.70 0.17 -8.13
N TYR A 40 -2.71 -0.39 -7.42
CA TYR A 40 -2.36 0.09 -6.08
C TYR A 40 -1.75 1.50 -6.08
N PHE A 41 -0.94 1.85 -7.08
CA PHE A 41 -0.40 3.20 -7.22
C PHE A 41 -1.51 4.20 -7.54
N ALA A 42 -2.42 3.87 -8.45
CA ALA A 42 -3.58 4.72 -8.75
C ALA A 42 -4.45 4.95 -7.50
N ALA A 43 -4.67 3.91 -6.69
CA ALA A 43 -5.37 4.03 -5.42
C ALA A 43 -4.61 4.93 -4.42
N LEU A 44 -3.28 4.83 -4.39
CA LEU A 44 -2.44 5.63 -3.50
C LEU A 44 -2.46 7.12 -3.87
N GLU A 45 -2.49 7.43 -5.16
CA GLU A 45 -2.61 8.81 -5.66
C GLU A 45 -3.98 9.42 -5.30
N ALA A 46 -5.05 8.64 -5.42
CA ALA A 46 -6.39 9.05 -5.01
C ALA A 46 -6.44 9.38 -3.50
N VAL A 47 -5.83 8.54 -2.66
CA VAL A 47 -5.77 8.74 -1.21
C VAL A 47 -4.80 9.86 -0.81
N SER A 48 -3.74 10.11 -1.59
CA SER A 48 -2.78 11.18 -1.29
C SER A 48 -3.29 12.59 -1.62
N SER A 49 -4.29 12.70 -2.50
CA SER A 49 -4.93 13.98 -2.85
C SER A 49 -5.92 14.47 -1.80
N GLU A 50 -6.47 13.57 -0.98
CA GLU A 50 -7.31 13.98 0.14
C GLU A 50 -6.41 14.22 1.37
N GLY A 51 -6.25 15.50 1.72
CA GLY A 51 -5.63 15.94 2.98
C GLY A 51 -6.33 15.30 4.19
N PRO A 52 -5.77 15.45 5.40
CA PRO A 52 -5.99 14.56 6.55
C PRO A 52 -7.47 14.35 6.87
N LEU A 53 -8.07 13.33 6.24
CA LEU A 53 -9.46 12.97 6.47
C LEU A 53 -9.52 12.16 7.76
N GLU A 54 -9.92 12.91 8.79
CA GLU A 54 -10.59 12.51 10.00
C GLU A 54 -10.09 11.25 10.71
N GLN A 55 -9.55 11.52 11.91
CA GLN A 55 -9.26 10.59 12.98
C GLN A 55 -10.50 9.75 13.31
N GLY A 56 -10.63 8.59 12.69
CA GLY A 56 -11.82 7.75 12.87
C GLY A 56 -11.58 6.29 12.48
N ALA A 57 -10.75 5.60 13.26
CA ALA A 57 -10.77 4.15 13.45
C ALA A 57 -10.87 3.25 12.19
N THR A 58 -10.38 3.71 11.05
CA THR A 58 -10.25 2.90 9.83
C THR A 58 -8.79 2.81 9.45
N PRO A 59 -8.31 1.63 9.01
CA PRO A 59 -6.93 1.49 8.59
C PRO A 59 -6.71 2.52 7.49
N ASN A 60 -5.76 3.43 7.69
CA ASN A 60 -5.37 4.41 6.67
C ASN A 60 -5.21 3.64 5.37
N LEU A 61 -6.08 3.83 4.39
CA LEU A 61 -6.11 3.04 3.15
C LEU A 61 -4.70 3.01 2.51
N ARG A 62 -3.98 4.12 2.69
CA ARG A 62 -2.55 4.29 2.46
C ARG A 62 -1.66 3.19 3.04
N VAL A 63 -1.80 2.84 4.33
CA VAL A 63 -1.03 1.77 5.00
C VAL A 63 -1.26 0.43 4.30
N ILE A 64 -2.52 0.11 3.97
CA ILE A 64 -2.85 -1.15 3.29
C ILE A 64 -2.24 -1.16 1.88
N LEU A 65 -2.38 -0.07 1.14
CA LEU A 65 -1.83 0.08 -0.20
C LEU A 65 -0.31 -0.06 -0.20
N GLU A 66 0.39 0.67 0.67
CA GLU A 66 1.84 0.60 0.83
C GLU A 66 2.29 -0.83 1.20
N SER A 67 1.54 -1.53 2.06
CA SER A 67 1.80 -2.92 2.45
C SER A 67 1.58 -3.92 1.30
N ASN A 68 0.61 -3.66 0.44
CA ASN A 68 0.33 -4.50 -0.73
C ASN A 68 1.38 -4.27 -1.82
N ILE A 69 1.73 -3.02 -2.09
CA ILE A 69 2.82 -2.65 -3.01
C ILE A 69 4.12 -3.31 -2.56
N SER A 70 4.46 -3.24 -1.27
CA SER A 70 5.67 -3.90 -0.76
C SER A 70 5.62 -5.43 -0.88
N ALA A 71 4.43 -6.03 -0.84
CA ALA A 71 4.25 -7.46 -1.08
C ALA A 71 4.52 -7.81 -2.53
N VAL A 72 3.92 -7.09 -3.47
CA VAL A 72 4.09 -7.34 -4.90
C VAL A 72 5.54 -7.12 -5.32
N LEU A 73 6.16 -6.03 -4.84
CA LEU A 73 7.56 -5.71 -5.11
C LEU A 73 8.52 -6.79 -4.56
N TYR A 74 8.16 -7.41 -3.43
CA TYR A 74 8.94 -8.53 -2.88
C TYR A 74 8.86 -9.75 -3.78
N GLU A 75 7.67 -10.10 -4.28
CA GLU A 75 7.46 -11.26 -5.17
C GLU A 75 8.16 -11.10 -6.53
N VAL A 76 8.15 -9.89 -7.11
CA VAL A 76 8.86 -9.61 -8.37
C VAL A 76 10.39 -9.48 -8.21
N GLY A 77 10.90 -9.56 -6.98
CA GLY A 77 12.33 -9.46 -6.68
C GLY A 77 12.88 -8.03 -6.61
N SER A 78 12.01 -7.01 -6.66
CA SER A 78 12.35 -5.60 -6.42
C SER A 78 12.56 -5.32 -4.93
N TYR A 79 13.54 -5.99 -4.33
CA TYR A 79 13.79 -5.97 -2.89
C TYR A 79 14.06 -4.55 -2.34
N ARG A 80 14.76 -3.70 -3.09
CA ARG A 80 15.08 -2.33 -2.64
C ARG A 80 13.83 -1.46 -2.54
N GLU A 81 12.96 -1.53 -3.53
CA GLU A 81 11.70 -0.78 -3.55
C GLU A 81 10.74 -1.33 -2.50
N ALA A 82 10.62 -2.66 -2.41
CA ALA A 82 9.82 -3.33 -1.39
C ALA A 82 10.22 -2.91 0.04
N LEU A 83 11.53 -2.72 0.29
CA LEU A 83 12.03 -2.22 1.58
C LEU A 83 11.50 -0.82 1.88
N GLY A 84 11.58 0.09 0.91
CA GLY A 84 11.13 1.47 1.06
C GLY A 84 9.64 1.56 1.38
N HIS A 85 8.81 0.79 0.68
CA HIS A 85 7.36 0.72 0.96
C HIS A 85 7.06 0.10 2.33
N SER A 86 7.77 -0.97 2.71
CA SER A 86 7.61 -1.58 4.04
C SER A 86 8.01 -0.60 5.17
N GLN A 87 9.04 0.22 4.96
CA GLN A 87 9.44 1.27 5.90
C GLN A 87 8.39 2.36 6.03
N LYS A 88 7.79 2.81 4.92
CA LYS A 88 6.69 3.79 4.94
C LYS A 88 5.50 3.28 5.75
N VAL A 89 5.13 2.00 5.60
CA VAL A 89 4.08 1.37 6.41
C VAL A 89 4.39 1.49 7.90
N LEU A 90 5.61 1.14 8.33
CA LEU A 90 6.01 1.23 9.73
C LEU A 90 6.02 2.67 10.24
N HIS A 91 6.44 3.63 9.40
CA HIS A 91 6.44 5.04 9.73
C HIS A 91 5.02 5.57 9.95
N LEU A 92 4.12 5.32 8.99
CA LEU A 92 2.70 5.71 9.09
C LEU A 92 2.05 5.10 10.34
N LEU A 93 2.30 3.82 10.63
CA LEU A 93 1.77 3.15 11.81
C LEU A 93 2.39 3.62 13.13
N SER A 94 3.57 4.25 13.08
CA SER A 94 4.21 4.83 14.27
C SER A 94 3.64 6.21 14.60
N GLU A 95 3.03 6.90 13.62
CA GLU A 95 2.29 8.15 13.83
C GLU A 95 0.86 7.91 14.33
N VAL A 96 0.34 6.70 14.18
CA VAL A 96 -0.98 6.29 14.68
C VAL A 96 -0.87 5.98 16.19
N LYS A 97 -1.64 6.73 17.00
CA LYS A 97 -1.64 6.59 18.46
C LYS A 97 -2.32 5.31 18.95
N GLU A 98 -3.34 4.85 18.23
CA GLU A 98 -4.16 3.68 18.58
C GLU A 98 -4.17 2.71 17.39
N LEU A 99 -3.39 1.63 17.50
CA LEU A 99 -3.32 0.59 16.46
C LEU A 99 -4.45 -0.42 16.66
N SER A 100 -5.26 -0.62 15.62
CA SER A 100 -6.19 -1.73 15.55
C SER A 100 -5.43 -3.06 15.45
N PRO A 101 -6.00 -4.20 15.87
CA PRO A 101 -5.37 -5.52 15.71
C PRO A 101 -5.03 -5.86 14.24
N LYS A 102 -5.78 -5.31 13.28
CA LYS A 102 -5.45 -5.41 11.85
C LYS A 102 -4.15 -4.66 11.51
N GLU A 103 -3.95 -3.48 12.07
CA GLU A 103 -2.77 -2.62 11.82
C GLU A 103 -1.53 -3.21 12.47
N GLU A 104 -1.66 -3.76 13.68
CA GLU A 104 -0.58 -4.51 14.33
C GLU A 104 -0.16 -5.72 13.48
N GLY A 105 -1.13 -6.46 12.93
CA GLY A 105 -0.87 -7.56 12.00
C GLY A 105 -0.16 -7.11 10.71
N ILE A 106 -0.51 -5.92 10.18
CA ILE A 106 0.18 -5.34 9.01
C ILE A 106 1.61 -4.93 9.38
N ARG A 107 1.80 -4.32 10.54
CA ARG A 107 3.10 -3.91 11.08
C ARG A 107 4.05 -5.10 11.21
N ASP A 108 3.61 -6.17 11.85
CA ASP A 108 4.39 -7.40 12.05
C ASP A 108 4.77 -8.06 10.71
N LYS A 109 3.82 -8.17 9.78
CA LYS A 109 4.08 -8.71 8.43
C LYS A 109 5.14 -7.89 7.68
N ASN A 110 5.05 -6.57 7.74
CA ASN A 110 6.02 -5.68 7.09
C ASN A 110 7.39 -5.74 7.77
N ALA A 111 7.45 -5.79 9.11
CA ALA A 111 8.70 -5.96 9.84
C ALA A 111 9.43 -7.27 9.45
N LYS A 112 8.71 -8.40 9.45
CA LYS A 112 9.24 -9.69 8.99
C LYS A 112 9.69 -9.65 7.53
N ARG A 113 8.93 -8.98 6.66
CA ARG A 113 9.29 -8.78 5.25
C ARG A 113 10.58 -7.97 5.12
N MET A 114 10.75 -6.89 5.88
CA MET A 114 11.98 -6.10 5.89
C MET A 114 13.19 -6.95 6.30
N GLU A 115 13.08 -7.74 7.37
CA GLU A 115 14.17 -8.64 7.77
C GLU A 115 14.53 -9.65 6.68
N LYS A 116 13.53 -10.24 6.02
CA LYS A 116 13.75 -11.14 4.88
C LYS A 116 14.43 -10.42 3.73
N ILE A 117 13.95 -9.24 3.35
CA ILE A 117 14.53 -8.41 2.30
C ILE A 117 15.99 -8.08 2.63
N GLN A 118 16.29 -7.64 3.85
CA GLN A 118 17.66 -7.33 4.26
C GLN A 118 18.59 -8.54 4.18
N LYS A 119 18.10 -9.73 4.56
CA LYS A 119 18.85 -10.99 4.38
C LYS A 119 19.10 -11.28 2.90
N MET A 120 18.09 -11.12 2.04
CA MET A 120 18.21 -11.34 0.59
C MET A 120 19.19 -10.36 -0.05
N VAL A 121 19.08 -9.06 0.25
CA VAL A 121 20.00 -8.04 -0.25
C VAL A 121 21.44 -8.35 0.13
N ARG A 122 21.71 -8.67 1.41
CA ARG A 122 23.06 -9.06 1.86
C ARG A 122 23.58 -10.30 1.13
N GLN A 123 22.73 -11.29 0.87
CA GLN A 123 23.13 -12.49 0.12
C GLN A 123 23.45 -12.16 -1.35
N LEU A 124 22.64 -11.31 -2.00
CA LEU A 124 22.86 -10.87 -3.37
C LEU A 124 24.16 -10.05 -3.49
N GLU A 125 24.44 -9.17 -2.53
CA GLU A 125 25.68 -8.39 -2.50
C GLU A 125 26.91 -9.28 -2.31
N ARG A 126 26.82 -10.32 -1.47
CA ARG A 126 27.88 -11.32 -1.32
C ARG A 126 28.11 -12.16 -2.57
N ARG A 127 27.07 -12.43 -3.36
CA ARG A 127 27.17 -13.16 -4.63
C ARG A 127 27.71 -12.32 -5.79
N ARG A 128 27.67 -10.99 -5.69
CA ARG A 128 28.19 -10.07 -6.71
C ARG A 128 29.66 -9.64 -6.46
N ARG A 129 30.27 -10.11 -5.37
CA ARG A 129 31.70 -9.93 -5.07
C ARG A 129 32.45 -11.21 -5.44
#